data_AF-A0AAD6PYG1-F1
#
_entry.id   AF-A0AAD6PYG1-F1
#
_cell.length_a   1.000
_cell.length_b   1.000
_cell.length_c   1.000
_cell.angle_alpha   90.00
_cell.angle_beta   90.00
_cell.angle_gamma   90.00
#
_symmetry.space_group_name_H-M   'P 1'
#
loop_
_entity.id
_entity.type
_entity.pdbx_description
1 polymer ?
#
loop_
_entity_poly.entity_id
_entity_poly.type
_entity_poly.pdbx_seq_one_letter_code
_entity_poly.pdbx_strand_id
1 'polypeptide(L)'
;MKMAAQNNRQFHLHHLYFLAIILTHVLSSNVFIESSSTMYPFSCSDQVQSCDSYLYHISEGLSIEQIASFYSVKSSNVEPITHGLKQDYLVSVPCTCKDVNGTQGYFYDTFYGVQSGDIFANVTWALYRGQAWEVPGVERLFIAGDKISVQLVCGCVEVETKEIVTYTVQENDTLTGIAELLSAELTGIKNLNERFIRNPSLIDVGWGLFVPIEKNGIQAPKQGKQHHLAIILGTLSAVTLFSVCSLLLFLHGRNRNHKNRKEDPEVVNKAQNATFESERPVVVYSLKEIDEATSQFDENWKIGAGGYGIVYVGHSPLSWLARAQIALDAARGIEYIHDHTKARYVHRDIKTSNILLDKGLGAKVADFGLARLVERSNEEDAVATRLVGTLGYIAPESVRELQMTSKTDVFSFGVVLAELITGQRALARDNRQPNKMKVLVSVMTAIFRDQDPETALEANIDENMKGSYPRDEVYKVHMANPIALSFMSCNIYMCITPPLTLILKMAELSTHCMNEDPTNRPEMREIVQKLSKILMSSIEWEASLGGSSQVFTRLFDGR
;
A
#
# COMPACT_ATOMS: atom_id res chain seq x y z
N MET A 1 -67.72 -4.53 -3.97
CA MET A 1 -67.40 -3.75 -2.77
C MET A 1 -66.67 -4.56 -1.67
N LYS A 2 -65.89 -5.61 -2.01
CA LYS A 2 -65.05 -6.38 -1.07
C LYS A 2 -63.54 -6.38 -1.39
N MET A 3 -63.09 -5.75 -2.48
CA MET A 3 -61.67 -5.70 -2.86
C MET A 3 -60.93 -4.42 -2.43
N ALA A 4 -61.62 -3.39 -1.93
CA ALA A 4 -60.97 -2.14 -1.50
C ALA A 4 -60.55 -2.14 -0.01
N ALA A 5 -61.06 -3.08 0.81
CA ALA A 5 -60.78 -3.12 2.25
C ALA A 5 -59.52 -3.94 2.61
N GLN A 6 -58.98 -4.73 1.67
CA GLN A 6 -57.87 -5.65 1.94
C GLN A 6 -56.50 -5.00 1.70
N ASN A 7 -56.42 -3.94 0.88
CA ASN A 7 -55.18 -3.21 0.61
C ASN A 7 -54.75 -2.23 1.72
N ASN A 8 -55.66 -1.73 2.55
CA ASN A 8 -55.32 -0.77 3.60
C ASN A 8 -54.75 -1.40 4.88
N ARG A 9 -54.96 -2.71 5.13
CA ARG A 9 -54.34 -3.40 6.28
C ARG A 9 -52.90 -3.81 6.02
N GLN A 10 -52.54 -4.07 4.76
CA GLN A 10 -51.20 -4.52 4.39
C GLN A 10 -50.18 -3.36 4.33
N PHE A 11 -50.66 -2.15 3.97
CA PHE A 11 -49.84 -0.94 3.99
C PHE A 11 -49.50 -0.45 5.41
N HIS A 12 -50.44 -0.56 6.36
CA HIS A 12 -50.17 -0.19 7.75
C HIS A 12 -49.23 -1.17 8.47
N LEU A 13 -49.24 -2.47 8.10
CA LEU A 13 -48.35 -3.47 8.70
C LEU A 13 -46.90 -3.30 8.22
N HIS A 14 -46.69 -2.95 6.94
CA HIS A 14 -45.35 -2.66 6.41
C HIS A 14 -44.74 -1.38 6.98
N HIS A 15 -45.53 -0.33 7.23
CA HIS A 15 -45.02 0.91 7.82
C HIS A 15 -44.61 0.75 9.29
N LEU A 16 -45.33 -0.07 10.07
CA LEU A 16 -44.96 -0.42 11.44
C LEU A 16 -43.72 -1.33 11.50
N TYR A 17 -43.53 -2.22 10.52
CA TYR A 17 -42.33 -3.05 10.40
C TYR A 17 -41.10 -2.22 9.99
N PHE A 18 -41.28 -1.23 9.11
CA PHE A 18 -40.20 -0.32 8.67
C PHE A 18 -39.75 0.63 9.79
N LEU A 19 -40.68 1.12 10.62
CA LEU A 19 -40.37 1.94 11.80
C LEU A 19 -39.69 1.12 12.92
N ALA A 20 -39.99 -0.17 13.06
CA ALA A 20 -39.32 -1.05 14.01
C ALA A 20 -37.88 -1.41 13.59
N ILE A 21 -37.63 -1.59 12.29
CA ILE A 21 -36.28 -1.87 11.73
C ILE A 21 -35.37 -0.63 11.83
N ILE A 22 -35.93 0.57 11.70
CA ILE A 22 -35.18 1.83 11.88
C ILE A 22 -34.83 2.05 13.36
N LEU A 23 -35.69 1.64 14.31
CA LEU A 23 -35.36 1.74 15.74
C LEU A 23 -34.32 0.70 16.22
N THR A 24 -34.22 -0.47 15.57
CA THR A 24 -33.22 -1.49 15.95
C THR A 24 -31.86 -1.28 15.28
N HIS A 25 -31.78 -0.57 14.14
CA HIS A 25 -30.49 -0.19 13.53
C HIS A 25 -29.82 1.05 14.14
N VAL A 26 -30.47 1.75 15.06
CA VAL A 26 -29.84 2.84 15.84
C VAL A 26 -29.15 2.32 17.12
N LEU A 27 -29.30 1.03 17.45
CA LEU A 27 -28.69 0.42 18.63
C LEU A 27 -27.94 -0.87 18.25
N SER A 28 -26.94 -0.75 17.39
CA SER A 28 -25.82 -1.72 17.30
C SER A 28 -24.72 -1.20 16.37
N SER A 29 -24.32 0.05 16.56
CA SER A 29 -23.02 0.53 16.11
C SER A 29 -22.06 0.38 17.28
N ASN A 30 -21.18 -0.62 17.24
CA ASN A 30 -19.87 -0.61 17.91
C ASN A 30 -19.12 -1.88 17.48
N VAL A 31 -18.64 -1.90 16.24
CA VAL A 31 -17.46 -2.68 15.88
C VAL A 31 -16.42 -1.66 15.46
N PHE A 32 -15.45 -1.45 16.35
CA PHE A 32 -14.30 -0.58 16.14
C PHE A 32 -13.51 -1.06 14.92
N ILE A 33 -13.38 -0.19 13.93
CA ILE A 33 -12.35 -0.29 12.90
C ILE A 33 -11.09 0.30 13.54
N GLU A 34 -10.06 -0.51 13.82
CA GLU A 34 -8.74 0.04 14.17
C GLU A 34 -8.22 0.85 12.97
N SER A 35 -8.15 2.17 13.15
CA SER A 35 -7.55 3.09 12.20
C SER A 35 -6.06 2.72 12.00
N SER A 36 -5.51 2.96 10.82
CA SER A 36 -4.07 2.92 10.60
C SER A 36 -3.43 4.06 11.39
N SER A 37 -3.14 3.84 12.68
CA SER A 37 -2.59 4.87 13.53
C SER A 37 -1.15 5.17 13.11
N THR A 38 -0.87 6.44 12.83
CA THR A 38 0.48 6.96 12.51
C THR A 38 1.42 6.90 13.72
N MET A 39 0.91 6.53 14.88
CA MET A 39 1.61 6.46 16.15
C MET A 39 0.90 5.48 17.08
N TYR A 40 1.65 4.74 17.90
CA TYR A 40 1.14 3.77 18.87
C TYR A 40 1.84 4.09 20.20
N PRO A 41 1.12 4.11 21.33
CA PRO A 41 1.74 4.41 22.60
C PRO A 41 2.79 3.38 22.95
N PHE A 42 3.94 3.85 23.46
CA PHE A 42 4.97 2.94 23.94
C PHE A 42 4.39 2.12 25.08
N SER A 43 4.50 0.79 25.00
CA SER A 43 3.87 -0.11 25.96
C SER A 43 4.53 0.04 27.32
N CYS A 44 3.72 0.10 28.38
CA CYS A 44 4.22 0.20 29.74
C CYS A 44 5.09 -1.00 30.14
N SER A 45 6.19 -0.74 30.83
CA SER A 45 6.95 -1.75 31.58
C SER A 45 6.36 -1.89 32.99
N ASP A 46 6.35 -3.12 33.51
CA ASP A 46 5.99 -3.39 34.90
C ASP A 46 7.02 -2.84 35.89
N GLN A 47 8.26 -2.63 35.45
CA GLN A 47 9.40 -2.22 36.29
C GLN A 47 9.60 -0.70 36.32
N VAL A 48 9.31 0.01 35.21
CA VAL A 48 9.58 1.45 35.08
C VAL A 48 8.28 2.22 34.93
N GLN A 49 7.79 2.85 36.00
CA GLN A 49 6.55 3.63 35.92
C GLN A 49 6.75 5.05 35.37
N SER A 50 7.97 5.59 35.46
CA SER A 50 8.31 6.92 34.93
C SER A 50 9.80 7.04 34.65
N CYS A 51 10.16 7.86 33.67
CA CYS A 51 11.54 8.19 33.31
C CYS A 51 11.60 9.58 32.65
N ASP A 52 12.81 10.14 32.52
CA ASP A 52 13.04 11.25 31.60
C ASP A 52 13.11 10.73 30.15
N SER A 53 12.46 11.44 29.23
CA SER A 53 12.42 11.13 27.80
C SER A 53 12.49 12.42 26.99
N TYR A 54 12.85 12.33 25.71
CA TYR A 54 12.90 13.49 24.82
C TYR A 54 11.84 13.41 23.73
N LEU A 55 11.27 14.56 23.40
CA LEU A 55 10.42 14.74 22.22
C LEU A 55 11.20 15.57 21.20
N TYR A 56 11.33 15.05 19.97
CA TYR A 56 12.01 15.77 18.90
C TYR A 56 11.09 16.88 18.35
N HIS A 57 11.59 18.11 18.27
CA HIS A 57 10.86 19.26 17.78
C HIS A 57 11.57 19.90 16.58
N ILE A 58 10.82 20.07 15.49
CA ILE A 58 11.32 20.69 14.25
C ILE A 58 11.22 22.20 14.38
N SER A 59 12.35 22.91 14.25
CA SER A 59 12.46 24.30 14.74
C SER A 59 11.55 25.30 14.02
N GLU A 60 11.29 25.17 12.71
CA GLU A 60 10.54 26.13 11.88
C GLU A 60 10.75 27.63 12.19
N GLY A 61 11.92 28.01 12.72
CA GLY A 61 12.24 29.39 13.12
C GLY A 61 11.64 29.86 14.46
N LEU A 62 11.07 28.96 15.27
CA LEU A 62 10.56 29.25 16.62
C LEU A 62 11.69 29.45 17.65
N SER A 63 11.46 30.35 18.60
CA SER A 63 12.36 30.55 19.76
C SER A 63 12.23 29.42 20.79
N ILE A 64 13.29 29.20 21.57
CA ILE A 64 13.30 28.19 22.64
C ILE A 64 12.16 28.44 23.64
N GLU A 65 11.86 29.69 23.95
CA GLU A 65 10.78 30.06 24.87
C GLU A 65 9.40 29.65 24.34
N GLN A 66 9.16 29.82 23.03
CA GLN A 66 7.91 29.39 22.40
C GLN A 66 7.79 27.87 22.41
N ILE A 67 8.88 27.16 22.07
CA ILE A 67 8.92 25.69 22.10
C ILE A 67 8.65 25.21 23.52
N ALA A 68 9.38 25.70 24.51
CA ALA A 68 9.19 25.35 25.91
C ALA A 68 7.74 25.58 26.38
N SER A 69 7.10 26.66 25.93
CA SER A 69 5.70 26.94 26.21
C SER A 69 4.75 25.90 25.61
N PHE A 70 4.98 25.41 24.39
CA PHE A 70 4.12 24.39 23.78
C PHE A 70 4.19 23.06 24.53
N TYR A 71 5.36 22.71 25.06
CA TYR A 71 5.54 21.50 25.85
C TYR A 71 5.32 21.71 27.35
N SER A 72 4.90 22.90 27.82
CA SER A 72 4.73 23.20 29.25
C SER A 72 5.98 22.93 30.12
N VAL A 73 7.17 23.10 29.54
CA VAL A 73 8.47 22.92 30.22
C VAL A 73 9.21 24.25 30.38
N LYS A 74 10.35 24.24 31.08
CA LYS A 74 11.23 25.42 31.15
C LYS A 74 12.14 25.44 29.92
N SER A 75 12.59 26.63 29.50
CA SER A 75 13.57 26.78 28.42
C SER A 75 14.85 25.96 28.64
N SER A 76 15.22 25.68 29.89
CA SER A 76 16.36 24.81 30.24
C SER A 76 16.18 23.34 29.86
N ASN A 77 14.95 22.90 29.58
CA ASN A 77 14.63 21.54 29.16
C ASN A 77 14.61 21.39 27.63
N VAL A 78 14.95 22.44 26.88
CA VAL A 78 14.96 22.45 25.43
C VAL A 78 16.41 22.58 24.97
N GLU A 79 16.92 21.52 24.34
CA GLU A 79 18.32 21.43 23.90
C GLU A 79 18.40 21.48 22.37
N PRO A 80 19.29 22.30 21.78
CA PRO A 80 19.43 22.35 20.32
C PRO A 80 20.11 21.09 19.79
N ILE A 81 19.61 20.58 18.67
CA ILE A 81 20.25 19.52 17.88
C ILE A 81 20.47 20.01 16.46
N THR A 82 21.66 19.78 15.91
CA THR A 82 22.05 20.32 14.60
C THR A 82 22.47 19.22 13.65
N HIS A 83 22.01 19.33 12.40
CA HIS A 83 22.39 18.43 11.31
C HIS A 83 22.56 19.23 10.02
N GLY A 84 23.82 19.36 9.59
CA GLY A 84 24.18 20.24 8.48
C GLY A 84 23.87 21.70 8.79
N LEU A 85 22.98 22.32 8.01
CA LEU A 85 22.54 23.71 8.18
C LEU A 85 21.20 23.84 8.93
N LYS A 86 20.57 22.72 9.29
CA LYS A 86 19.28 22.69 9.99
C LYS A 86 19.52 22.58 11.50
N GLN A 87 18.84 23.41 12.27
CA GLN A 87 18.80 23.35 13.73
C GLN A 87 17.37 23.00 14.15
N ASP A 88 17.23 21.93 14.92
CA ASP A 88 16.00 21.44 15.55
C ASP A 88 16.24 21.37 17.07
N TYR A 89 15.31 20.81 17.85
CA TYR A 89 15.42 20.75 19.30
C TYR A 89 14.97 19.40 19.88
N LEU A 90 15.58 19.02 21.00
CA LEU A 90 15.12 17.95 21.88
C LEU A 90 14.47 18.57 23.11
N VAL A 91 13.25 18.15 23.42
CA VAL A 91 12.50 18.64 24.58
C VAL A 91 12.44 17.54 25.64
N SER A 92 13.15 17.74 26.75
CA SER A 92 13.16 16.82 27.88
C SER A 92 11.85 16.92 28.67
N VAL A 93 11.16 15.78 28.81
CA VAL A 93 9.86 15.66 29.48
C VAL A 93 9.83 14.49 30.46
N PRO A 94 9.14 14.62 31.62
CA PRO A 94 8.92 13.51 32.54
C PRO A 94 7.83 12.58 31.98
N CYS A 95 8.26 11.46 31.44
CA CYS A 95 7.39 10.46 30.83
C CYS A 95 6.81 9.52 31.89
N THR A 96 5.50 9.25 31.84
CA THR A 96 4.83 8.38 32.82
C THR A 96 3.95 7.33 32.16
N CYS A 97 3.98 6.10 32.68
CA CYS A 97 3.03 5.06 32.30
C CYS A 97 1.66 5.40 32.90
N LYS A 98 0.64 5.51 32.04
CA LYS A 98 -0.75 5.75 32.48
C LYS A 98 -1.74 5.22 31.45
N ASP A 99 -2.99 5.06 31.90
CA ASP A 99 -4.11 4.81 31.01
C ASP A 99 -4.68 6.14 30.50
N VAL A 100 -4.75 6.30 29.18
CA VAL A 100 -5.41 7.42 28.52
C VAL A 100 -6.55 6.86 27.70
N ASN A 101 -7.78 6.97 28.24
CA ASN A 101 -9.02 6.56 27.59
C ASN A 101 -9.03 5.10 27.11
N GLY A 102 -8.60 4.19 27.97
CA GLY A 102 -8.55 2.76 27.69
C GLY A 102 -7.33 2.32 26.86
N THR A 103 -6.40 3.24 26.58
CA THR A 103 -5.10 2.91 26.00
C THR A 103 -4.02 3.10 27.04
N GLN A 104 -3.44 1.99 27.50
CA GLN A 104 -2.32 2.00 28.42
C GLN A 104 -1.00 2.21 27.65
N GLY A 105 -0.21 3.19 28.09
CA GLY A 105 1.08 3.49 27.48
C GLY A 105 1.81 4.59 28.22
N TYR A 106 2.98 4.95 27.71
CA TYR A 106 3.75 6.07 28.23
C TYR A 106 3.34 7.39 27.56
N PHE A 107 3.03 8.38 28.39
CA PHE A 107 2.57 9.68 27.94
C PHE A 107 3.09 10.80 28.83
N TYR A 108 3.12 12.01 28.26
CA TYR A 108 3.39 13.26 28.93
C TYR A 108 2.24 14.24 28.66
N ASP A 109 1.78 14.96 29.69
CA ASP A 109 0.72 15.96 29.52
C ASP A 109 1.32 17.34 29.33
N THR A 110 0.95 18.00 28.23
CA THR A 110 1.12 19.43 28.05
C THR A 110 -0.24 20.13 27.98
N PHE A 111 -0.26 21.46 28.07
CA PHE A 111 -1.47 22.24 28.00
C PHE A 111 -1.43 23.26 26.87
N TYR A 112 -2.52 23.35 26.13
CA TYR A 112 -2.69 24.31 25.04
C TYR A 112 -3.87 25.25 25.33
N GLY A 113 -3.69 26.54 25.07
CA GLY A 113 -4.76 27.53 25.14
C GLY A 113 -5.44 27.68 23.79
N VAL A 114 -6.70 27.25 23.68
CA VAL A 114 -7.45 27.19 22.44
C VAL A 114 -7.75 28.60 21.93
N GLN A 115 -7.37 28.87 20.68
CA GLN A 115 -7.63 30.13 19.99
C GLN A 115 -8.90 30.03 19.12
N SER A 116 -9.41 31.18 18.69
CA SER A 116 -10.58 31.22 17.81
C SER A 116 -10.24 30.66 16.43
N GLY A 117 -11.00 29.63 16.00
CA GLY A 117 -10.79 28.96 14.72
C GLY A 117 -9.85 27.75 14.77
N ASP A 118 -9.31 27.41 15.95
CA ASP A 118 -8.45 26.23 16.10
C ASP A 118 -9.21 24.93 15.82
N ILE A 119 -8.55 24.02 15.11
CA ILE A 119 -9.01 22.65 14.87
C ILE A 119 -8.00 21.72 15.54
N PHE A 120 -8.48 20.77 16.37
CA PHE A 120 -7.64 19.85 17.16
C PHE A 120 -6.50 19.26 16.34
N ALA A 121 -6.84 18.54 15.27
CA ALA A 121 -5.87 17.85 14.41
C ALA A 121 -4.84 18.80 13.78
N ASN A 122 -5.25 20.03 13.42
CA ASN A 122 -4.33 21.01 12.84
C ASN A 122 -3.36 21.56 13.88
N VAL A 123 -3.84 21.86 15.09
CA VAL A 123 -3.01 22.36 16.18
C VAL A 123 -2.02 21.30 16.63
N THR A 124 -2.49 20.08 16.86
CA THR A 124 -1.63 18.98 17.30
C THR A 124 -0.60 18.60 16.24
N TRP A 125 -0.99 18.58 14.97
CA TRP A 125 -0.06 18.35 13.86
C TRP A 125 0.95 19.48 13.69
N ALA A 126 0.53 20.74 13.75
CA ALA A 126 1.42 21.88 13.58
C ALA A 126 2.44 22.00 14.72
N LEU A 127 2.00 21.84 15.97
CA LEU A 127 2.84 22.08 17.16
C LEU A 127 3.66 20.87 17.57
N TYR A 128 3.08 19.66 17.48
CA TYR A 128 3.69 18.43 17.98
C TYR A 128 4.01 17.41 16.88
N ARG A 129 3.70 17.72 15.61
CA ARG A 129 4.06 16.89 14.44
C ARG A 129 3.62 15.44 14.57
N GLY A 130 2.38 15.24 15.02
CA GLY A 130 1.80 13.90 15.17
C GLY A 130 2.21 13.16 16.45
N GLN A 131 2.99 13.78 17.34
CA GLN A 131 3.35 13.17 18.63
C GLN A 131 2.21 13.19 19.67
N ALA A 132 1.14 13.93 19.39
CA ALA A 132 -0.05 13.97 20.25
C ALA A 132 -0.93 12.74 20.01
N TRP A 133 -1.31 12.09 21.10
CA TRP A 133 -2.25 10.97 21.08
C TRP A 133 -3.66 11.47 20.82
N GLU A 134 -4.21 11.08 19.67
CA GLU A 134 -5.58 11.42 19.31
C GLU A 134 -6.55 10.49 20.02
N VAL A 135 -7.30 11.05 20.97
CA VAL A 135 -8.39 10.34 21.63
C VAL A 135 -9.66 10.48 20.76
N PRO A 136 -10.29 9.38 20.35
CA PRO A 136 -11.56 9.42 19.63
C PRO A 136 -12.62 10.21 20.41
N GLY A 137 -13.16 11.28 19.80
CA GLY A 137 -14.23 12.10 20.37
C GLY A 137 -13.81 13.44 21.00
N VAL A 138 -12.51 13.73 21.12
CA VAL A 138 -11.99 15.01 21.67
C VAL A 138 -12.09 16.17 20.67
N GLU A 139 -12.31 15.86 19.38
CA GLU A 139 -12.55 16.86 18.31
C GLU A 139 -13.72 17.82 18.60
N ARG A 140 -14.64 17.47 19.51
CA ARG A 140 -15.86 18.24 19.82
C ARG A 140 -15.68 19.35 20.87
N LEU A 141 -14.46 19.62 21.35
CA LEU A 141 -14.23 20.45 22.56
C LEU A 141 -13.31 21.67 22.38
N PHE A 142 -12.94 22.07 21.16
CA PHE A 142 -12.15 23.30 20.96
C PHE A 142 -13.03 24.55 21.09
N ILE A 143 -13.20 25.02 22.32
CA ILE A 143 -13.85 26.29 22.62
C ILE A 143 -12.76 27.34 22.84
N ALA A 144 -12.79 28.42 22.06
CA ALA A 144 -11.82 29.50 22.18
C ALA A 144 -11.80 30.07 23.60
N GLY A 145 -10.61 30.15 24.19
CA GLY A 145 -10.38 30.57 25.57
C GLY A 145 -10.19 29.43 26.57
N ASP A 146 -10.51 28.19 26.20
CA ASP A 146 -10.28 27.03 27.06
C ASP A 146 -8.80 26.62 27.09
N LYS A 147 -8.38 26.04 28.21
CA LYS A 147 -7.07 25.40 28.35
C LYS A 147 -7.26 23.89 28.37
N ILE A 148 -6.80 23.22 27.32
CA ILE A 148 -6.95 21.77 27.14
C ILE A 148 -5.65 21.06 27.50
N SER A 149 -5.77 19.80 27.96
CA SER A 149 -4.63 18.90 28.14
C SER A 149 -4.41 18.10 26.86
N VAL A 150 -3.19 18.12 26.33
CA VAL A 150 -2.75 17.35 25.16
C VAL A 150 -1.80 16.25 25.66
N GLN A 151 -2.15 15.00 25.39
CA GLN A 151 -1.32 13.85 25.76
C GLN A 151 -0.31 13.60 24.64
N LEU A 152 0.98 13.76 24.92
CA LEU A 152 2.07 13.45 23.99
C LEU A 152 2.62 12.07 24.31
N VAL A 153 2.85 11.23 23.29
CA VAL A 153 3.42 9.90 23.50
C VAL A 153 4.92 10.02 23.72
N CYS A 154 5.41 9.33 24.74
CA CYS A 154 6.83 9.21 25.06
C CYS A 154 7.16 7.74 25.36
N GLY A 155 8.40 7.43 25.75
CA GLY A 155 8.78 6.04 26.05
C GLY A 155 9.82 5.94 27.15
N CYS A 156 9.81 4.81 27.86
CA CYS A 156 10.80 4.46 28.87
C CYS A 156 11.40 3.09 28.57
N VAL A 157 12.69 2.93 28.86
CA VAL A 157 13.38 1.63 28.77
C VAL A 157 13.99 1.28 30.12
N GLU A 158 14.05 -0.02 30.40
CA GLU A 158 14.60 -0.56 31.66
C GLU A 158 16.13 -0.41 31.77
N VAL A 159 16.80 -0.12 30.65
CA VAL A 159 18.25 0.05 30.61
C VAL A 159 18.60 1.45 31.14
N GLU A 160 19.18 1.51 32.34
CA GLU A 160 19.50 2.78 33.01
C GLU A 160 20.39 3.73 32.20
N THR A 161 21.21 3.20 31.28
CA THR A 161 22.11 4.00 30.44
C THR A 161 21.44 4.55 29.19
N LYS A 162 20.17 4.23 28.93
CA LYS A 162 19.47 4.66 27.71
C LYS A 162 18.28 5.57 28.02
N GLU A 163 18.03 6.49 27.10
CA GLU A 163 16.84 7.35 27.07
C GLU A 163 16.15 7.20 25.72
N ILE A 164 14.85 7.46 25.69
CA ILE A 164 14.06 7.38 24.46
C ILE A 164 13.80 8.78 23.92
N VAL A 165 14.09 8.96 22.64
CA VAL A 165 13.63 10.09 21.84
C VAL A 165 12.42 9.64 21.03
N THR A 166 11.28 10.31 21.19
CA THR A 166 10.17 10.21 20.25
C THR A 166 10.45 11.10 19.05
N TYR A 167 10.56 10.51 17.86
CA TYR A 167 10.92 11.19 16.63
C TYR A 167 9.85 10.97 15.56
N THR A 168 9.33 12.06 14.96
CA THR A 168 8.42 11.96 13.82
C THR A 168 9.21 11.91 12.51
N VAL A 169 8.99 10.86 11.71
CA VAL A 169 9.62 10.69 10.39
C VAL A 169 9.28 11.85 9.44
N GLN A 170 10.31 12.44 8.86
CA GLN A 170 10.24 13.56 7.91
C GLN A 170 10.45 13.07 6.46
N GLU A 171 10.17 13.94 5.49
CA GLU A 171 10.41 13.66 4.08
C GLU A 171 11.90 13.41 3.82
N ASN A 172 12.22 12.33 3.12
CA ASN A 172 13.58 11.84 2.83
C ASN A 172 14.36 11.28 4.03
N ASP A 173 13.72 11.08 5.19
CA ASP A 173 14.39 10.38 6.28
C ASP A 173 14.68 8.92 5.91
N THR A 174 15.80 8.43 6.42
CA THR A 174 16.12 7.01 6.45
C THR A 174 16.40 6.61 7.88
N LEU A 175 16.18 5.34 8.25
CA LEU A 175 16.51 4.90 9.62
C LEU A 175 17.99 5.10 9.95
N THR A 176 18.88 4.94 8.97
CA THR A 176 20.31 5.22 9.13
C THR A 176 20.55 6.71 9.39
N GLY A 177 19.89 7.60 8.63
CA GLY A 177 20.00 9.05 8.85
C GLY A 177 19.50 9.48 10.22
N ILE A 178 18.39 8.91 10.69
CA ILE A 178 17.85 9.17 12.05
C ILE A 178 18.80 8.62 13.12
N ALA A 179 19.35 7.42 12.92
CA ALA A 179 20.34 6.83 13.82
C ALA A 179 21.60 7.69 13.93
N GLU A 180 22.10 8.21 12.80
CA GLU A 180 23.25 9.12 12.78
C GLU A 180 22.93 10.45 13.46
N LEU A 181 21.77 11.05 13.17
CA LEU A 181 21.29 12.30 13.77
C LEU A 181 21.26 12.20 15.30
N LEU A 182 20.68 11.12 15.83
CA LEU A 182 20.47 10.94 17.28
C LEU A 182 21.57 10.13 17.96
N SER A 183 22.65 9.80 17.24
CA SER A 183 23.73 8.95 17.75
C SER A 183 23.24 7.61 18.34
N ALA A 184 22.23 7.01 17.71
CA ALA A 184 21.58 5.79 18.15
C ALA A 184 22.04 4.55 17.35
N GLU A 185 21.88 3.36 17.93
CA GLU A 185 22.11 2.11 17.21
C GLU A 185 20.90 1.74 16.35
N LEU A 186 21.13 1.45 15.07
CA LEU A 186 20.07 1.06 14.14
C LEU A 186 19.27 -0.17 14.62
N THR A 187 19.93 -1.14 15.25
CA THR A 187 19.28 -2.32 15.85
C THR A 187 18.31 -1.91 16.97
N GLY A 188 18.71 -0.96 17.81
CA GLY A 188 17.87 -0.45 18.89
C GLY A 188 16.59 0.20 18.37
N ILE A 189 16.70 1.00 17.31
CA ILE A 189 15.52 1.63 16.67
C ILE A 189 14.59 0.56 16.11
N LYS A 190 15.11 -0.48 15.46
CA LYS A 190 14.28 -1.57 14.91
C LYS A 190 13.50 -2.29 16.02
N ASN A 191 14.20 -2.70 17.08
CA ASN A 191 13.62 -3.50 18.16
C ASN A 191 12.51 -2.74 18.91
N LEU A 192 12.66 -1.42 19.11
CA LEU A 192 11.65 -0.62 19.80
C LEU A 192 10.43 -0.27 18.94
N ASN A 193 10.53 -0.45 17.62
CA ASN A 193 9.49 -0.05 16.66
C ASN A 193 9.02 -1.22 15.78
N GLU A 194 9.17 -2.46 16.24
CA GLU A 194 8.83 -3.67 15.46
C GLU A 194 7.37 -3.69 14.94
N ARG A 195 6.45 -2.99 15.64
CA ARG A 195 5.06 -2.84 15.18
C ARG A 195 4.94 -2.07 13.86
N PHE A 196 5.81 -1.08 13.64
CA PHE A 196 5.82 -0.22 12.47
C PHE A 196 6.82 -0.69 11.43
N ILE A 197 8.03 -1.03 11.86
CA ILE A 197 9.17 -1.34 11.00
C ILE A 197 9.18 -2.83 10.67
N ARG A 198 8.29 -3.26 9.77
CA ARG A 198 8.35 -4.62 9.18
C ARG A 198 9.48 -4.73 8.14
N ASN A 199 9.84 -3.62 7.50
CA ASN A 199 11.03 -3.47 6.66
C ASN A 199 11.80 -2.20 7.08
N PRO A 200 13.03 -2.32 7.57
CA PRO A 200 13.91 -1.18 7.91
C PRO A 200 14.15 -0.14 6.82
N SER A 201 13.91 -0.51 5.57
CA SER A 201 14.16 0.34 4.41
C SER A 201 12.97 1.22 4.04
N LEU A 202 11.82 1.02 4.71
CA LEU A 202 10.56 1.72 4.47
C LEU A 202 10.04 2.27 5.80
N ILE A 203 10.28 3.56 6.02
CA ILE A 203 9.63 4.36 7.06
C ILE A 203 8.77 5.40 6.36
N ASP A 204 7.51 5.54 6.78
CA ASP A 204 6.59 6.50 6.17
C ASP A 204 6.62 7.84 6.90
N VAL A 205 6.52 8.93 6.13
CA VAL A 205 6.46 10.29 6.67
C VAL A 205 5.29 10.42 7.65
N GLY A 206 5.54 11.02 8.82
CA GLY A 206 4.56 11.21 9.87
C GLY A 206 4.49 10.08 10.90
N TRP A 207 5.24 8.98 10.72
CA TRP A 207 5.34 7.94 11.76
C TRP A 207 6.10 8.43 12.99
N GLY A 208 5.57 8.15 14.18
CA GLY A 208 6.30 8.34 15.44
C GLY A 208 7.17 7.13 15.77
N LEU A 209 8.49 7.32 15.80
CA LEU A 209 9.49 6.32 16.14
C LEU A 209 10.07 6.57 17.53
N PHE A 210 10.33 5.48 18.26
CA PHE A 210 11.04 5.49 19.53
C PHE A 210 12.52 5.16 19.31
N VAL A 211 13.39 6.13 19.48
CA VAL A 211 14.83 6.01 19.20
C VAL A 211 15.61 5.93 20.52
N PRO A 212 16.29 4.82 20.83
CA PRO A 212 17.07 4.69 22.05
C PRO A 212 18.45 5.33 21.90
N ILE A 213 18.72 6.35 22.72
CA ILE A 213 19.99 7.08 22.78
C ILE A 213 20.73 6.78 24.09
N GLU A 214 22.06 6.95 24.12
CA GLU A 214 22.86 6.77 25.35
C GLU A 214 22.80 8.03 26.24
N LYS A 215 22.59 7.84 27.55
CA LYS A 215 22.66 8.90 28.55
C LYS A 215 24.04 9.53 28.54
N ASN A 216 24.08 10.86 28.46
CA ASN A 216 25.30 11.69 28.41
C ASN A 216 26.12 11.63 27.11
N GLY A 217 25.56 11.17 25.98
CA GLY A 217 26.20 11.31 24.67
C GLY A 217 27.50 10.50 24.50
N ILE A 218 27.65 9.39 25.23
CA ILE A 218 28.74 8.44 24.98
C ILE A 218 28.50 7.86 23.57
N GLN A 219 29.33 8.28 22.61
CA GLN A 219 29.22 7.87 21.22
C GLN A 219 29.15 6.35 21.11
N ALA A 220 28.12 5.84 20.44
CA ALA A 220 28.13 4.47 19.93
C ALA A 220 29.47 4.23 19.19
N PRO A 221 30.11 3.06 19.38
CA PRO A 221 31.46 2.84 18.88
C PRO A 221 31.49 3.04 17.37
N LYS A 222 32.13 4.13 16.93
CA LYS A 222 32.39 4.40 15.51
C LYS A 222 33.11 3.18 14.95
N GLN A 223 32.55 2.54 13.92
CA GLN A 223 33.30 1.57 13.13
C GLN A 223 34.50 2.29 12.50
N GLY A 224 35.63 2.23 13.19
CA GLY A 224 36.87 2.90 12.82
C GLY A 224 37.46 2.26 11.57
N LYS A 225 38.17 3.10 10.79
CA LYS A 225 38.92 2.81 9.55
C LYS A 225 39.88 1.61 9.59
N GLN A 226 40.01 0.89 10.71
CA GLN A 226 40.78 -0.35 10.81
C GLN A 226 40.15 -1.54 10.06
N HIS A 227 38.81 -1.59 9.93
CA HIS A 227 38.16 -2.73 9.29
C HIS A 227 38.45 -2.80 7.77
N HIS A 228 38.61 -1.66 7.11
CA HIS A 228 39.00 -1.63 5.69
C HIS A 228 40.42 -2.15 5.46
N LEU A 229 41.37 -1.86 6.35
CA LEU A 229 42.75 -2.35 6.23
C LEU A 229 42.81 -3.87 6.45
N ALA A 230 42.06 -4.39 7.43
CA ALA A 230 41.95 -5.82 7.71
C ALA A 230 41.23 -6.59 6.59
N ILE A 231 40.20 -6.01 5.97
CA ILE A 231 39.52 -6.60 4.80
C ILE A 231 40.45 -6.61 3.57
N ILE A 232 41.26 -5.58 3.34
CA ILE A 232 42.20 -5.54 2.21
C ILE A 232 43.32 -6.57 2.39
N LEU A 233 43.90 -6.68 3.60
CA LEU A 233 44.92 -7.68 3.91
C LEU A 233 44.36 -9.12 3.88
N GLY A 234 43.14 -9.32 4.39
CA GLY A 234 42.43 -10.60 4.36
C GLY A 234 42.11 -11.06 2.94
N THR A 235 41.60 -10.16 2.09
CA THR A 235 41.28 -10.47 0.68
C THR A 235 42.53 -10.75 -0.15
N LEU A 236 43.64 -10.05 0.06
CA LEU A 236 44.92 -10.37 -0.59
C LEU A 236 45.47 -11.74 -0.17
N SER A 237 45.34 -12.11 1.10
CA SER A 237 45.76 -13.44 1.58
C SER A 237 44.87 -14.57 1.03
N ALA A 238 43.56 -14.34 0.92
CA ALA A 238 42.63 -15.31 0.35
C ALA A 238 42.84 -15.47 -1.16
N VAL A 239 43.03 -14.38 -1.92
CA VAL A 239 43.25 -14.44 -3.38
C VAL A 239 44.57 -15.14 -3.71
N THR A 240 45.62 -14.91 -2.92
CA THR A 240 46.89 -15.64 -3.08
C THR A 240 46.75 -17.12 -2.72
N LEU A 241 46.01 -17.46 -1.65
CA LEU A 241 45.72 -18.85 -1.29
C LEU A 241 44.89 -19.58 -2.35
N PHE A 242 43.87 -18.92 -2.92
CA PHE A 242 43.04 -19.47 -3.99
C PHE A 242 43.81 -19.63 -5.30
N SER A 243 44.74 -18.71 -5.61
CA SER A 243 45.63 -18.81 -6.77
C SER A 243 46.59 -19.99 -6.63
N VAL A 244 47.18 -20.19 -5.44
CA VAL A 244 48.08 -21.32 -5.14
C VAL A 244 47.31 -22.65 -5.13
N CYS A 245 46.12 -22.70 -4.53
CA CYS A 245 45.24 -23.88 -4.57
C CYS A 245 44.83 -24.23 -6.00
N SER A 246 44.50 -23.24 -6.83
CA SER A 246 44.14 -23.46 -8.23
C SER A 246 45.33 -23.99 -9.05
N LEU A 247 46.54 -23.48 -8.79
CA LEU A 247 47.76 -23.99 -9.42
C LEU A 247 48.09 -25.42 -8.97
N LEU A 248 47.93 -25.73 -7.68
CA LEU A 248 48.12 -27.07 -7.13
C LEU A 248 47.10 -28.07 -7.66
N LEU A 249 45.83 -27.67 -7.80
CA LEU A 249 44.77 -28.49 -8.41
C LEU A 249 44.99 -28.70 -9.91
N PHE A 250 45.50 -27.70 -10.62
CA PHE A 250 45.87 -27.83 -12.03
C PHE A 250 47.06 -28.79 -12.23
N LEU A 251 48.07 -28.72 -11.35
CA LEU A 251 49.21 -29.64 -11.35
C LEU A 251 48.80 -31.08 -10.93
N HIS A 252 47.88 -31.22 -9.97
CA HIS A 252 47.32 -32.52 -9.57
C HIS A 252 46.42 -33.12 -10.65
N GLY A 253 45.63 -32.30 -11.36
CA GLY A 253 44.78 -32.71 -12.48
C GLY A 253 45.60 -33.21 -13.68
N ARG A 254 46.79 -32.64 -13.90
CA ARG A 254 47.70 -33.08 -14.95
C ARG A 254 48.38 -34.42 -14.65
N ASN A 255 48.55 -34.76 -13.37
CA ASN A 255 49.17 -36.02 -12.95
C ASN A 255 48.16 -37.18 -12.78
N ARG A 256 46.86 -36.87 -12.77
CA ARG A 256 45.77 -37.86 -12.65
C ARG A 256 45.33 -38.50 -13.97
N ASN A 257 45.88 -38.08 -15.11
CA ASN A 257 45.62 -38.70 -16.41
C ASN A 257 46.44 -39.96 -16.71
N HIS A 258 47.12 -40.52 -15.71
CA HIS A 258 47.61 -41.88 -15.77
C HIS A 258 47.11 -42.65 -14.55
N LYS A 259 46.06 -43.47 -14.75
CA LYS A 259 45.96 -44.89 -14.36
C LYS A 259 44.50 -45.29 -14.03
N ASN A 260 44.03 -46.25 -14.82
CA ASN A 260 42.70 -46.86 -14.81
C ASN A 260 42.39 -47.73 -13.56
N ARG A 261 41.07 -47.96 -13.38
CA ARG A 261 40.36 -49.23 -13.01
C ARG A 261 40.39 -49.76 -11.56
N LYS A 262 39.21 -49.89 -10.93
CA LYS A 262 38.49 -51.16 -10.56
C LYS A 262 37.32 -50.93 -9.57
N GLU A 263 36.41 -51.91 -9.54
CA GLU A 263 35.02 -52.01 -9.01
C GLU A 263 34.84 -52.14 -7.46
N ASP A 264 33.63 -51.72 -6.98
CA ASP A 264 32.67 -52.16 -5.90
C ASP A 264 33.07 -53.05 -4.68
N PRO A 265 32.24 -53.24 -3.59
CA PRO A 265 30.91 -52.68 -3.22
C PRO A 265 30.69 -52.27 -1.71
N GLU A 266 29.49 -51.72 -1.42
CA GLU A 266 28.65 -51.72 -0.17
C GLU A 266 29.14 -51.22 1.22
N VAL A 267 28.26 -50.47 1.93
CA VAL A 267 27.61 -50.83 3.23
C VAL A 267 26.77 -49.67 3.83
N VAL A 268 25.44 -49.90 3.90
CA VAL A 268 24.46 -49.72 5.01
C VAL A 268 24.17 -48.35 5.68
N ASN A 269 22.91 -47.93 5.46
CA ASN A 269 21.88 -47.33 6.33
C ASN A 269 22.23 -46.43 7.53
N LYS A 270 21.56 -45.26 7.56
CA LYS A 270 20.59 -44.96 8.63
C LYS A 270 19.55 -43.92 8.18
N ALA A 271 18.33 -44.39 7.94
CA ALA A 271 17.13 -43.57 7.97
C ALA A 271 16.71 -43.33 9.42
N GLN A 272 16.22 -42.13 9.73
CA GLN A 272 15.43 -41.91 10.94
C GLN A 272 14.22 -41.06 10.58
N ASN A 273 13.07 -41.71 10.74
CA ASN A 273 11.72 -41.19 10.52
C ASN A 273 11.41 -40.07 11.51
N ALA A 274 10.85 -38.98 10.99
CA ALA A 274 9.92 -38.13 11.74
C ALA A 274 8.75 -37.82 10.79
N THR A 275 7.73 -38.67 10.84
CA THR A 275 6.41 -38.40 10.28
C THR A 275 5.75 -37.31 11.14
N PHE A 276 5.60 -36.12 10.56
CA PHE A 276 4.69 -35.10 11.08
C PHE A 276 3.56 -34.96 10.05
N GLU A 277 2.47 -35.67 10.28
CA GLU A 277 1.23 -35.46 9.52
C GLU A 277 0.71 -34.06 9.86
N SER A 278 0.77 -33.15 8.88
CA SER A 278 0.05 -31.89 8.91
C SER A 278 -1.23 -32.07 8.09
N GLU A 279 -2.37 -32.01 8.76
CA GLU A 279 -3.72 -32.02 8.17
C GLU A 279 -4.04 -30.72 7.40
N ARG A 280 -3.10 -30.16 6.64
CA ARG A 280 -3.37 -29.08 5.69
C ARG A 280 -3.39 -29.66 4.27
N PRO A 281 -4.40 -29.38 3.45
CA PRO A 281 -4.39 -29.79 2.05
C PRO A 281 -3.11 -29.26 1.40
N VAL A 282 -2.32 -30.17 0.84
CA VAL A 282 -1.09 -29.82 0.13
C VAL A 282 -1.50 -29.05 -1.12
N VAL A 283 -1.30 -27.73 -1.11
CA VAL A 283 -1.49 -26.88 -2.29
C VAL A 283 -0.32 -27.12 -3.22
N VAL A 284 -0.61 -27.62 -4.42
CA VAL A 284 0.40 -27.90 -5.45
C VAL A 284 0.47 -26.70 -6.38
N TYR A 285 1.59 -25.97 -6.35
CA TYR A 285 1.90 -24.90 -7.31
C TYR A 285 2.76 -25.45 -8.44
N SER A 286 2.51 -24.98 -9.66
CA SER A 286 3.40 -25.20 -10.80
C SER A 286 4.66 -24.34 -10.66
N LEU A 287 5.77 -24.78 -11.24
CA LEU A 287 7.00 -23.98 -11.27
C LEU A 287 6.79 -22.63 -11.96
N LYS A 288 5.88 -22.56 -12.94
CA LYS A 288 5.51 -21.32 -13.63
C LYS A 288 4.85 -20.31 -12.68
N GLU A 289 3.91 -20.75 -11.84
CA GLU A 289 3.25 -19.88 -10.86
C GLU A 289 4.23 -19.36 -9.80
N ILE A 290 5.20 -20.18 -9.39
CA ILE A 290 6.24 -19.77 -8.43
C ILE A 290 7.18 -18.74 -9.06
N ASP A 291 7.58 -18.96 -10.32
CA ASP A 291 8.43 -18.06 -11.08
C ASP A 291 7.74 -16.70 -11.27
N GLU A 292 6.46 -16.69 -11.66
CA GLU A 292 5.67 -15.46 -11.81
C GLU A 292 5.45 -14.74 -10.48
N ALA A 293 5.06 -15.47 -9.42
CA ALA A 293 4.80 -14.87 -8.11
C ALA A 293 6.05 -14.26 -7.46
N THR A 294 7.23 -14.71 -7.86
CA THR A 294 8.53 -14.21 -7.36
C THR A 294 9.19 -13.23 -8.33
N SER A 295 8.53 -12.84 -9.42
CA SER A 295 9.10 -12.05 -10.52
C SER A 295 10.41 -12.63 -11.05
N GLN A 296 10.40 -13.92 -11.37
CA GLN A 296 11.56 -14.71 -11.79
C GLN A 296 12.67 -14.72 -10.73
N PHE A 297 12.27 -14.92 -9.47
CA PHE A 297 13.17 -14.88 -8.32
C PHE A 297 13.97 -13.57 -8.23
N ASP A 298 13.27 -12.43 -8.38
CA ASP A 298 13.84 -11.10 -8.25
C ASP A 298 14.49 -10.96 -6.85
N GLU A 299 15.77 -10.59 -6.81
CA GLU A 299 16.53 -10.42 -5.57
C GLU A 299 15.92 -9.33 -4.66
N ASN A 300 15.14 -8.39 -5.20
CA ASN A 300 14.40 -7.40 -4.41
C ASN A 300 13.32 -8.04 -3.54
N TRP A 301 12.83 -9.22 -3.93
CA TRP A 301 11.74 -9.94 -3.25
C TRP A 301 12.29 -11.07 -2.38
N LYS A 302 13.61 -11.20 -2.27
CA LYS A 302 14.28 -12.18 -1.42
C LYS A 302 14.10 -11.84 0.06
N ILE A 303 13.52 -12.77 0.81
CA ILE A 303 13.36 -12.70 2.26
C ILE A 303 14.68 -13.09 2.95
N GLY A 304 15.41 -14.05 2.39
CA GLY A 304 16.68 -14.49 2.95
C GLY A 304 17.23 -15.75 2.30
N ALA A 305 18.47 -16.11 2.64
CA ALA A 305 19.13 -17.33 2.18
C ALA A 305 19.65 -18.12 3.39
N GLY A 306 19.27 -19.39 3.48
CA GLY A 306 19.72 -20.33 4.51
C GLY A 306 20.51 -21.49 3.92
N GLY A 307 20.97 -22.43 4.77
CA GLY A 307 21.79 -23.58 4.35
C GLY A 307 21.11 -24.59 3.41
N TYR A 308 19.80 -24.43 3.17
CA TYR A 308 19.00 -25.32 2.34
C TYR A 308 18.32 -24.61 1.16
N GLY A 309 18.53 -23.29 0.98
CA GLY A 309 17.95 -22.56 -0.14
C GLY A 309 17.66 -21.09 0.15
N ILE A 310 17.13 -20.41 -0.87
CA ILE A 310 16.74 -19.01 -0.84
C ILE A 310 15.21 -18.93 -0.74
N VAL A 311 14.72 -18.00 0.07
CA VAL A 311 13.28 -17.76 0.29
C VAL A 311 12.93 -16.40 -0.30
N TYR A 312 11.84 -16.36 -1.08
CA TYR A 312 11.33 -15.15 -1.74
C TYR A 312 9.90 -14.86 -1.28
N VAL A 313 9.51 -13.58 -1.27
CA VAL A 313 8.12 -13.14 -1.16
C VAL A 313 7.46 -13.44 -2.50
N GLY A 314 6.47 -14.32 -2.48
CA GLY A 314 5.58 -14.54 -3.60
C GLY A 314 4.39 -13.61 -3.50
N HIS A 315 4.20 -12.70 -4.45
CA HIS A 315 2.93 -12.00 -4.61
C HIS A 315 2.12 -12.70 -5.70
N SER A 316 0.96 -13.24 -5.35
CA SER A 316 0.03 -13.73 -6.35
C SER A 316 -0.42 -12.55 -7.22
N PRO A 317 -0.31 -12.65 -8.56
CA PRO A 317 -0.83 -11.62 -9.44
C PRO A 317 -2.31 -11.33 -9.18
N LEU A 318 -2.73 -10.08 -9.36
CA LEU A 318 -4.14 -9.72 -9.24
C LEU A 318 -4.95 -10.45 -10.31
N SER A 319 -5.95 -11.22 -9.89
CA SER A 319 -6.91 -11.86 -10.79
C SER A 319 -7.70 -10.81 -11.58
N TRP A 320 -8.27 -11.21 -12.71
CA TRP A 320 -9.17 -10.35 -13.49
C TRP A 320 -10.29 -9.74 -12.62
N LEU A 321 -10.94 -10.57 -11.79
CA LEU A 321 -12.02 -10.10 -10.92
C LEU A 321 -11.54 -9.03 -9.93
N ALA A 322 -10.36 -9.22 -9.32
CA ALA A 322 -9.77 -8.24 -8.43
C ALA A 322 -9.47 -6.91 -9.17
N ARG A 323 -8.91 -6.97 -10.38
CA ARG A 323 -8.61 -5.77 -11.19
C ARG A 323 -9.89 -5.02 -11.58
N ALA A 324 -10.95 -5.73 -11.97
CA ALA A 324 -12.24 -5.14 -12.29
C ALA A 324 -12.90 -4.47 -11.06
N GLN A 325 -12.77 -5.10 -9.88
CA GLN A 325 -13.25 -4.53 -8.61
C GLN A 325 -12.47 -3.27 -8.23
N ILE A 326 -11.14 -3.30 -8.30
CA ILE A 326 -10.26 -2.16 -8.04
C ILE A 326 -10.60 -0.97 -8.95
N ALA A 327 -10.81 -1.24 -10.24
CA ALA A 327 -11.22 -0.21 -11.18
C ALA A 327 -12.55 0.44 -10.79
N LEU A 328 -13.56 -0.37 -10.42
CA LEU A 328 -14.87 0.14 -10.01
C LEU A 328 -14.79 0.98 -8.72
N ASP A 329 -14.04 0.51 -7.73
CA ASP A 329 -13.91 1.20 -6.43
C ASP A 329 -13.16 2.54 -6.59
N ALA A 330 -12.08 2.55 -7.38
CA ALA A 330 -11.38 3.78 -7.73
C ALA A 330 -12.31 4.76 -8.49
N ALA A 331 -13.07 4.28 -9.49
CA ALA A 331 -14.00 5.10 -10.25
C ALA A 331 -15.08 5.74 -9.34
N ARG A 332 -15.61 4.99 -8.37
CA ARG A 332 -16.57 5.52 -7.38
C ARG A 332 -15.95 6.61 -6.51
N GLY A 333 -14.70 6.43 -6.09
CA GLY A 333 -13.97 7.45 -5.34
C GLY A 333 -13.82 8.76 -6.12
N ILE A 334 -13.49 8.66 -7.41
CA ILE A 334 -13.35 9.82 -8.31
C ILE A 334 -14.72 10.47 -8.59
N GLU A 335 -15.76 9.67 -8.88
CA GLU A 335 -17.14 10.17 -9.05
C GLU A 335 -17.63 10.92 -7.81
N TYR A 336 -17.30 10.43 -6.62
CA TYR A 336 -17.70 11.05 -5.37
C TYR A 336 -17.15 12.49 -5.25
N ILE A 337 -15.86 12.67 -5.51
CA ILE A 337 -15.20 13.98 -5.37
C ILE A 337 -15.62 14.97 -6.47
N HIS A 338 -16.02 14.47 -7.64
CA HIS A 338 -16.50 15.27 -8.76
C HIS A 338 -17.94 15.76 -8.56
N ASP A 339 -18.84 14.87 -8.13
CA ASP A 339 -20.29 15.12 -8.22
C ASP A 339 -21.05 15.05 -6.90
N HIS A 340 -20.52 14.42 -5.85
CA HIS A 340 -21.24 14.16 -4.60
C HIS A 340 -20.76 15.00 -3.41
N THR A 341 -19.73 15.82 -3.62
CA THR A 341 -19.23 16.81 -2.67
C THR A 341 -20.00 18.14 -2.80
N LYS A 342 -19.96 19.01 -1.77
CA LYS A 342 -20.64 20.33 -1.83
C LYS A 342 -20.09 21.21 -2.95
N ALA A 343 -18.78 21.18 -3.16
CA ALA A 343 -18.08 21.83 -4.26
C ALA A 343 -17.29 20.77 -5.04
N ARG A 344 -17.15 20.93 -6.35
CA ARG A 344 -16.44 19.97 -7.19
C ARG A 344 -14.94 20.03 -6.91
N TYR A 345 -14.34 18.89 -6.62
CA TYR A 345 -12.90 18.75 -6.48
C TYR A 345 -12.33 18.05 -7.72
N VAL A 346 -11.28 18.63 -8.31
CA VAL A 346 -10.44 17.97 -9.31
C VAL A 346 -9.16 17.52 -8.61
N HIS A 347 -8.84 16.24 -8.67
CA HIS A 347 -7.72 15.63 -7.94
C HIS A 347 -6.37 16.00 -8.56
N ARG A 348 -6.27 16.00 -9.89
CA ARG A 348 -5.10 16.37 -10.71
C ARG A 348 -3.88 15.45 -10.62
N ASP A 349 -3.98 14.33 -9.91
CA ASP A 349 -2.88 13.37 -9.78
C ASP A 349 -3.41 11.95 -9.54
N ILE A 350 -4.44 11.59 -10.30
CA ILE A 350 -4.94 10.21 -10.35
C ILE A 350 -3.87 9.34 -11.03
N LYS A 351 -3.36 8.36 -10.29
CA LYS A 351 -2.36 7.38 -10.74
C LYS A 351 -2.43 6.14 -9.88
N THR A 352 -1.85 5.03 -10.34
CA THR A 352 -1.90 3.75 -9.63
C THR A 352 -1.30 3.79 -8.22
N SER A 353 -0.24 4.59 -7.98
CA SER A 353 0.33 4.76 -6.62
C SER A 353 -0.57 5.51 -5.65
N ASN A 354 -1.56 6.26 -6.16
CA ASN A 354 -2.52 7.04 -5.38
C ASN A 354 -3.86 6.30 -5.26
N ILE A 355 -3.91 5.03 -5.67
CA ILE A 355 -5.03 4.11 -5.47
C ILE A 355 -4.55 3.02 -4.52
N LEU A 356 -4.88 3.19 -3.24
CA LEU A 356 -4.47 2.28 -2.17
C LEU A 356 -5.38 1.06 -2.14
N LEU A 357 -4.82 -0.09 -1.79
CA LEU A 357 -5.56 -1.35 -1.62
C LEU A 357 -5.58 -1.74 -0.14
N ASP A 358 -6.75 -2.07 0.38
CA ASP A 358 -6.88 -2.64 1.73
C ASP A 358 -6.65 -4.17 1.73
N LYS A 359 -6.75 -4.79 2.92
CA LYS A 359 -6.56 -6.24 3.10
C LYS A 359 -7.55 -7.09 2.29
N GLY A 360 -8.68 -6.53 1.87
CA GLY A 360 -9.69 -7.17 1.04
C GLY A 360 -9.57 -6.82 -0.44
N LEU A 361 -8.48 -6.18 -0.87
CA LEU A 361 -8.30 -5.61 -2.21
C LEU A 361 -9.32 -4.52 -2.57
N GLY A 362 -9.97 -3.91 -1.56
CA GLY A 362 -10.81 -2.74 -1.76
C GLY A 362 -9.96 -1.53 -2.08
N ALA A 363 -10.30 -0.81 -3.17
CA ALA A 363 -9.50 0.32 -3.64
C ALA A 363 -9.99 1.66 -3.07
N LYS A 364 -9.06 2.54 -2.71
CA LYS A 364 -9.35 3.90 -2.19
C LYS A 364 -8.44 4.93 -2.86
N VAL A 365 -9.02 6.00 -3.38
CA VAL A 365 -8.28 7.15 -3.91
C VAL A 365 -7.66 7.93 -2.75
N ALA A 366 -6.38 8.25 -2.87
CA ALA A 366 -5.57 8.91 -1.85
C ALA A 366 -4.74 10.06 -2.46
N ASP A 367 -4.08 10.83 -1.59
CA ASP A 367 -3.19 11.95 -1.95
C ASP A 367 -3.87 13.13 -2.66
N PHE A 368 -4.65 13.89 -1.89
CA PHE A 368 -5.33 15.10 -2.34
C PHE A 368 -4.43 16.36 -2.31
N GLY A 369 -3.11 16.23 -2.18
CA GLY A 369 -2.19 17.37 -2.04
C GLY A 369 -2.21 18.34 -3.24
N LEU A 370 -2.54 17.82 -4.41
CA LEU A 370 -2.69 18.60 -5.65
C LEU A 370 -4.13 18.98 -5.96
N ALA A 371 -5.11 18.48 -5.20
CA ALA A 371 -6.52 18.68 -5.49
C ALA A 371 -6.92 20.16 -5.41
N ARG A 372 -7.89 20.55 -6.23
CA ARG A 372 -8.40 21.93 -6.31
C ARG A 372 -9.91 21.95 -6.43
N LEU A 373 -10.49 23.00 -5.87
CA LEU A 373 -11.92 23.27 -5.95
C LEU A 373 -12.19 24.04 -7.23
N VAL A 374 -13.15 23.55 -8.02
CA VAL A 374 -13.60 24.19 -9.26
C VAL A 374 -15.07 24.53 -9.10
N GLU A 375 -15.44 25.79 -9.36
CA GLU A 375 -16.83 26.24 -9.29
C GLU A 375 -17.64 25.59 -10.41
N ARG A 376 -18.84 25.07 -10.09
CA ARG A 376 -19.68 24.31 -11.02
C ARG A 376 -20.23 25.13 -12.20
N SER A 377 -20.10 26.46 -12.17
CA SER A 377 -20.63 27.35 -13.21
C SER A 377 -19.65 27.64 -14.35
N ASN A 378 -18.34 27.42 -14.17
CA ASN A 378 -17.30 27.91 -15.09
C ASN A 378 -16.23 26.83 -15.40
N GLU A 379 -16.65 25.63 -15.84
CA GLU A 379 -15.70 24.54 -16.16
C GLU A 379 -14.77 24.88 -17.33
N GLU A 380 -15.25 25.67 -18.29
CA GLU A 380 -14.49 26.06 -19.50
C GLU A 380 -13.35 27.08 -19.19
N ASP A 381 -13.36 27.72 -18.01
CA ASP A 381 -12.43 28.79 -17.63
C ASP A 381 -11.47 28.42 -16.47
N ALA A 382 -11.47 27.15 -16.02
CA ALA A 382 -10.65 26.70 -14.91
C ALA A 382 -9.18 26.49 -15.33
N VAL A 383 -8.44 27.59 -15.49
CA VAL A 383 -7.01 27.61 -15.84
C VAL A 383 -6.14 27.54 -14.59
N ALA A 384 -5.19 26.61 -14.56
CA ALA A 384 -4.22 26.47 -13.48
C ALA A 384 -3.08 27.49 -13.58
N THR A 385 -2.55 27.93 -12.43
CA THR A 385 -1.36 28.80 -12.38
C THR A 385 -0.05 28.09 -12.72
N ARG A 386 -0.03 26.75 -12.63
CA ARG A 386 1.13 25.91 -12.96
C ARG A 386 0.69 24.50 -13.35
N LEU A 387 1.49 23.87 -14.22
CA LEU A 387 1.39 22.46 -14.55
C LEU A 387 1.82 21.62 -13.34
N VAL A 388 0.96 20.69 -12.92
CA VAL A 388 1.22 19.70 -11.87
C VAL A 388 0.65 18.36 -12.32
N GLY A 389 1.09 17.28 -11.68
CA GLY A 389 0.68 15.91 -11.99
C GLY A 389 1.86 15.04 -12.41
N THR A 390 1.61 13.75 -12.57
CA THR A 390 2.64 12.75 -12.85
C THR A 390 2.78 12.45 -14.35
N LEU A 391 4.00 12.55 -14.89
CA LEU A 391 4.28 12.24 -16.30
C LEU A 391 3.78 10.83 -16.69
N GLY A 392 3.08 10.74 -17.82
CA GLY A 392 2.39 9.53 -18.26
C GLY A 392 0.88 9.53 -17.98
N TYR A 393 0.42 10.30 -16.98
CA TYR A 393 -0.99 10.45 -16.62
C TYR A 393 -1.56 11.81 -16.99
N ILE A 394 -0.72 12.83 -17.16
CA ILE A 394 -1.14 14.21 -17.46
C ILE A 394 -1.88 14.27 -18.81
N ALA A 395 -3.09 14.80 -18.78
CA ALA A 395 -3.92 15.02 -19.97
C ALA A 395 -3.30 16.07 -20.92
N PRO A 396 -3.46 15.91 -22.25
CA PRO A 396 -2.80 16.78 -23.24
C PRO A 396 -3.19 18.26 -23.10
N GLU A 397 -4.44 18.57 -22.77
CA GLU A 397 -4.94 19.92 -22.56
C GLU A 397 -4.34 20.58 -21.31
N SER A 398 -4.01 19.81 -20.27
CA SER A 398 -3.31 20.34 -19.09
C SER A 398 -1.89 20.80 -19.45
N VAL A 399 -1.23 20.15 -20.42
CA VAL A 399 0.10 20.56 -20.90
C VAL A 399 0.01 21.77 -21.83
N ARG A 400 -0.99 21.80 -22.72
CA ARG A 400 -1.12 22.85 -23.75
C ARG A 400 -1.71 24.15 -23.21
N GLU A 401 -2.72 24.05 -22.35
CA GLU A 401 -3.61 25.15 -21.99
C GLU A 401 -3.74 25.34 -20.48
N LEU A 402 -3.04 24.52 -19.67
CA LEU A 402 -3.14 24.51 -18.21
C LEU A 402 -4.58 24.31 -17.69
N GLN A 403 -5.45 23.73 -18.51
CA GLN A 403 -6.83 23.45 -18.12
C GLN A 403 -6.88 22.40 -17.00
N MET A 404 -7.79 22.64 -16.06
CA MET A 404 -8.02 21.82 -14.88
C MET A 404 -9.52 21.58 -14.68
N THR A 405 -10.02 20.55 -15.34
CA THR A 405 -11.43 20.13 -15.25
C THR A 405 -11.50 18.69 -14.72
N SER A 406 -12.70 18.23 -14.35
CA SER A 406 -12.93 16.81 -14.02
C SER A 406 -12.47 15.87 -15.13
N LYS A 407 -12.49 16.32 -16.39
CA LYS A 407 -12.05 15.55 -17.56
C LYS A 407 -10.54 15.24 -17.56
N THR A 408 -9.73 16.03 -16.84
CA THR A 408 -8.29 15.75 -16.67
C THR A 408 -8.06 14.54 -15.76
N ASP A 409 -8.87 14.38 -14.71
CA ASP A 409 -8.88 13.18 -13.87
C ASP A 409 -9.41 11.97 -14.64
N VAL A 410 -10.42 12.15 -15.51
CA VAL A 410 -10.95 11.07 -16.37
C VAL A 410 -9.86 10.52 -17.29
N PHE A 411 -9.07 11.39 -17.94
CA PHE A 411 -7.95 10.95 -18.78
C PHE A 411 -6.94 10.13 -17.97
N SER A 412 -6.54 10.66 -16.81
CA SER A 412 -5.60 10.02 -15.90
C SER A 412 -6.11 8.65 -15.43
N PHE A 413 -7.41 8.54 -15.15
CA PHE A 413 -8.06 7.28 -14.81
C PHE A 413 -8.09 6.29 -15.99
N GLY A 414 -8.23 6.78 -17.23
CA GLY A 414 -8.07 5.96 -18.44
C GLY A 414 -6.72 5.27 -18.52
N VAL A 415 -5.64 5.94 -18.11
CA VAL A 415 -4.29 5.37 -18.00
C VAL A 415 -4.23 4.28 -16.93
N VAL A 416 -4.84 4.51 -15.76
CA VAL A 416 -4.95 3.49 -14.68
C VAL A 416 -5.64 2.22 -15.20
N LEU A 417 -6.73 2.35 -15.95
CA LEU A 417 -7.41 1.20 -16.56
C LEU A 417 -6.47 0.45 -17.52
N ALA A 418 -5.67 1.17 -18.31
CA ALA A 418 -4.70 0.54 -19.22
C ALA A 418 -3.59 -0.21 -18.46
N GLU A 419 -3.11 0.31 -17.33
CA GLU A 419 -2.14 -0.41 -16.48
C GLU A 419 -2.74 -1.68 -15.90
N LEU A 420 -4.01 -1.64 -15.44
CA LEU A 420 -4.72 -2.82 -14.97
C LEU A 420 -4.88 -3.88 -16.05
N ILE A 421 -5.07 -3.50 -17.32
CA ILE A 421 -5.24 -4.44 -18.44
C ILE A 421 -3.89 -5.02 -18.91
N THR A 422 -2.86 -4.20 -18.99
CA THR A 422 -1.60 -4.58 -19.66
C THR A 422 -0.50 -5.00 -18.70
N GLY A 423 -0.60 -4.64 -17.42
CA GLY A 423 0.50 -4.78 -16.45
C GLY A 423 1.71 -3.89 -16.77
N GLN A 424 1.64 -3.06 -17.82
CA GLN A 424 2.71 -2.15 -18.22
C GLN A 424 2.61 -0.84 -17.45
N ARG A 425 3.75 -0.22 -17.14
CA ARG A 425 3.79 1.11 -16.51
C ARG A 425 3.32 2.18 -17.50
N ALA A 426 2.63 3.21 -16.99
CA ALA A 426 2.18 4.37 -17.77
C ALA A 426 3.30 5.05 -18.58
N LEU A 427 4.51 5.06 -18.01
CA LEU A 427 5.72 5.56 -18.65
C LEU A 427 6.91 4.63 -18.37
N ALA A 428 7.52 4.10 -19.42
CA ALA A 428 8.67 3.18 -19.32
C ALA A 428 9.72 3.48 -20.39
N ARG A 429 10.95 3.00 -20.21
CA ARG A 429 11.96 3.03 -21.29
C ARG A 429 11.59 1.96 -22.33
N ASP A 430 11.75 2.29 -23.61
CA ASP A 430 11.54 1.33 -24.69
C ASP A 430 12.69 0.31 -24.70
N ASN A 431 12.38 -0.97 -24.51
CA ASN A 431 13.36 -2.06 -24.51
C ASN A 431 14.10 -2.19 -25.85
N ARG A 432 13.47 -1.79 -26.96
CA ARG A 432 14.08 -1.80 -28.31
C ARG A 432 14.89 -0.54 -28.58
N GLN A 433 14.57 0.57 -27.90
CA GLN A 433 15.22 1.87 -28.04
C GLN A 433 15.41 2.51 -26.66
N PRO A 434 16.45 2.14 -25.89
CA PRO A 434 16.58 2.53 -24.47
C PRO A 434 16.70 4.04 -24.19
N ASN A 435 16.93 4.83 -25.24
CA ASN A 435 16.94 6.30 -25.21
C ASN A 435 15.56 6.92 -25.49
N LYS A 436 14.55 6.11 -25.79
CA LYS A 436 13.18 6.54 -26.09
C LYS A 436 12.26 6.10 -24.96
N MET A 437 11.43 7.02 -24.50
CA MET A 437 10.38 6.72 -23.54
C MET A 437 9.14 6.21 -24.30
N LYS A 438 8.55 5.13 -23.80
CA LYS A 438 7.29 4.54 -24.27
C LYS A 438 6.18 4.97 -23.30
N VAL A 439 5.13 5.60 -23.84
CA VAL A 439 3.96 6.03 -23.07
C VAL A 439 2.82 5.06 -23.34
N LEU A 440 2.17 4.55 -22.30
CA LEU A 440 1.14 3.53 -22.42
C LEU A 440 -0.06 3.99 -23.27
N VAL A 441 -0.42 5.27 -23.21
CA VAL A 441 -1.46 5.89 -24.06
C VAL A 441 -1.23 5.60 -25.55
N SER A 442 0.03 5.69 -26.01
CA SER A 442 0.38 5.43 -27.41
C SER A 442 0.22 3.96 -27.81
N VAL A 443 0.39 3.04 -26.86
CA VAL A 443 0.17 1.60 -27.07
C VAL A 443 -1.31 1.32 -27.24
N MET A 444 -2.14 1.83 -26.32
CA MET A 444 -3.59 1.66 -26.37
C MET A 444 -4.16 2.27 -27.66
N THR A 445 -3.66 3.45 -28.06
CA THR A 445 -4.05 4.07 -29.31
C THR A 445 -3.66 3.23 -30.53
N ALA A 446 -2.48 2.60 -30.52
CA ALA A 446 -2.05 1.73 -31.61
C ALA A 446 -2.92 0.46 -31.69
N ILE A 447 -3.28 -0.14 -30.55
CA ILE A 447 -4.18 -1.31 -30.48
C ILE A 447 -5.51 -1.01 -31.16
N PHE A 448 -6.17 0.09 -30.79
CA PHE A 448 -7.49 0.45 -31.34
C PHE A 448 -7.45 1.10 -32.72
N ARG A 449 -6.25 1.34 -33.29
CA ARG A 449 -6.05 1.73 -34.70
C ARG A 449 -5.71 0.54 -35.59
N ASP A 450 -5.45 -0.64 -35.01
CA ASP A 450 -5.19 -1.85 -35.76
C ASP A 450 -6.43 -2.29 -36.55
N GLN A 451 -6.22 -3.06 -37.61
CA GLN A 451 -7.32 -3.66 -38.38
C GLN A 451 -8.06 -4.72 -37.55
N ASP A 452 -7.35 -5.35 -36.62
CA ASP A 452 -7.88 -6.30 -35.66
C ASP A 452 -7.50 -5.91 -34.21
N PRO A 453 -8.28 -5.01 -33.58
CA PRO A 453 -8.03 -4.54 -32.23
C PRO A 453 -8.08 -5.65 -31.17
N GLU A 454 -8.83 -6.73 -31.39
CA GLU A 454 -8.97 -7.82 -30.43
C GLU A 454 -7.67 -8.62 -30.35
N THR A 455 -7.14 -9.04 -31.50
CA THR A 455 -5.82 -9.71 -31.58
C THR A 455 -4.69 -8.79 -31.10
N ALA A 456 -4.73 -7.50 -31.48
CA ALA A 456 -3.74 -6.53 -31.02
C ALA A 456 -3.80 -6.31 -29.50
N LEU A 457 -5.00 -6.30 -28.91
CA LEU A 457 -5.20 -6.21 -27.47
C LEU A 457 -4.68 -7.48 -26.79
N GLU A 458 -5.04 -8.66 -27.27
CA GLU A 458 -4.62 -9.94 -26.70
C GLU A 458 -3.09 -10.06 -26.59
N ALA A 459 -2.35 -9.54 -27.57
CA ALA A 459 -0.89 -9.48 -27.56
C ALA A 459 -0.30 -8.54 -26.48
N ASN A 460 -1.11 -7.65 -25.91
CA ASN A 460 -0.70 -6.65 -24.92
C ASN A 460 -1.33 -6.86 -23.53
N ILE A 461 -2.24 -7.82 -23.36
CA ILE A 461 -2.81 -8.17 -22.05
C ILE A 461 -1.69 -8.72 -21.15
N ASP A 462 -1.74 -8.35 -19.87
CA ASP A 462 -0.83 -8.86 -18.84
C ASP A 462 -0.77 -10.39 -18.86
N GLU A 463 0.43 -10.94 -19.01
CA GLU A 463 0.63 -12.39 -19.09
C GLU A 463 0.18 -13.10 -17.82
N ASN A 464 0.21 -12.42 -16.67
CA ASN A 464 -0.25 -12.97 -15.41
C ASN A 464 -1.78 -13.12 -15.33
N MET A 465 -2.52 -12.55 -16.28
CA MET A 465 -3.95 -12.85 -16.45
C MET A 465 -4.18 -14.05 -17.39
N LYS A 466 -3.17 -14.50 -18.15
CA LYS A 466 -3.30 -15.65 -19.06
C LYS A 466 -3.45 -16.94 -18.25
N GLY A 467 -4.68 -17.44 -18.16
CA GLY A 467 -5.04 -18.61 -17.35
C GLY A 467 -6.18 -18.33 -16.37
N SER A 468 -6.43 -17.07 -16.01
CA SER A 468 -7.67 -16.63 -15.35
C SER A 468 -8.80 -16.33 -16.35
N TYR A 469 -8.58 -16.64 -17.64
CA TYR A 469 -9.56 -16.57 -18.69
C TYR A 469 -9.36 -17.61 -19.82
N PRO A 470 -10.43 -18.14 -20.46
CA PRO A 470 -10.34 -19.03 -21.61
C PRO A 470 -9.94 -18.27 -22.89
N ARG A 471 -9.23 -18.95 -23.79
CA ARG A 471 -9.06 -18.51 -25.19
C ARG A 471 -10.22 -19.02 -26.04
N ASP A 472 -10.74 -18.18 -26.92
CA ASP A 472 -11.87 -18.49 -27.79
C ASP A 472 -11.60 -19.68 -28.76
N GLU A 473 -10.34 -20.04 -28.98
CA GLU A 473 -9.96 -21.09 -29.92
C GLU A 473 -10.14 -22.53 -29.41
N VAL A 474 -10.28 -22.76 -28.10
CA VAL A 474 -10.29 -24.13 -27.53
C VAL A 474 -11.60 -24.89 -27.79
N TYR A 475 -12.69 -24.20 -28.15
CA TYR A 475 -14.03 -24.82 -28.28
C TYR A 475 -14.50 -25.10 -29.71
N LYS A 476 -13.77 -24.67 -30.75
CA LYS A 476 -14.13 -25.00 -32.14
C LYS A 476 -13.93 -26.49 -32.49
N VAL A 477 -13.20 -27.26 -31.67
CA VAL A 477 -12.82 -28.65 -32.01
C VAL A 477 -13.81 -29.72 -31.50
N HIS A 478 -14.65 -29.43 -30.50
CA HIS A 478 -15.51 -30.46 -29.88
C HIS A 478 -16.97 -30.51 -30.38
N MET A 479 -17.37 -29.64 -31.31
CA MET A 479 -18.75 -29.58 -31.84
C MET A 479 -18.95 -30.24 -33.21
N ALA A 480 -18.02 -31.09 -33.66
CA ALA A 480 -18.15 -31.81 -34.93
C ALA A 480 -18.82 -33.21 -34.80
N ASN A 481 -19.67 -33.44 -33.79
CA ASN A 481 -20.42 -34.71 -33.67
C ASN A 481 -21.94 -34.47 -33.48
N PRO A 482 -22.79 -34.73 -34.50
CA PRO A 482 -24.21 -34.33 -34.48
C PRO A 482 -25.17 -35.14 -33.57
N ILE A 483 -24.70 -36.09 -32.76
CA ILE A 483 -25.59 -37.08 -32.12
C ILE A 483 -26.00 -36.72 -30.67
N ALA A 484 -25.37 -35.73 -30.03
CA ALA A 484 -25.65 -35.39 -28.62
C ALA A 484 -26.72 -34.29 -28.42
N LEU A 485 -27.79 -34.25 -29.24
CA LEU A 485 -28.76 -33.15 -29.25
C LEU A 485 -30.17 -33.48 -28.72
N SER A 486 -30.41 -34.63 -28.09
CA SER A 486 -31.80 -35.00 -27.72
C SER A 486 -32.16 -35.13 -26.25
N PHE A 487 -31.26 -34.93 -25.29
CA PHE A 487 -31.63 -35.03 -23.86
C PHE A 487 -30.82 -34.08 -22.98
N MET A 488 -31.19 -32.79 -22.95
CA MET A 488 -31.11 -31.94 -21.75
C MET A 488 -31.78 -30.58 -22.03
N SER A 489 -32.99 -30.43 -21.51
CA SER A 489 -33.75 -29.18 -21.54
C SER A 489 -33.22 -28.24 -20.45
N CYS A 490 -32.89 -27.01 -20.85
CA CYS A 490 -32.56 -25.82 -20.05
C CYS A 490 -31.05 -25.52 -19.81
N ASN A 491 -30.55 -24.53 -20.57
CA ASN A 491 -29.51 -23.55 -20.21
C ASN A 491 -28.05 -23.99 -19.95
N ILE A 492 -27.48 -24.90 -20.76
CA ILE A 492 -26.01 -25.11 -20.76
C ILE A 492 -25.31 -24.34 -21.89
N TYR A 493 -26.04 -23.97 -22.96
CA TYR A 493 -25.45 -23.39 -24.18
C TYR A 493 -25.08 -21.89 -24.12
N MET A 494 -25.24 -21.21 -22.97
CA MET A 494 -24.85 -19.80 -22.80
C MET A 494 -23.56 -19.60 -21.98
N CYS A 495 -22.88 -20.67 -21.54
CA CYS A 495 -21.72 -20.55 -20.65
C CYS A 495 -20.35 -20.43 -21.36
N ILE A 496 -20.32 -20.10 -22.66
CA ILE A 496 -19.07 -20.17 -23.45
C ILE A 496 -18.83 -18.84 -24.16
N THR A 497 -18.06 -17.95 -23.49
CA THR A 497 -17.15 -16.86 -23.97
C THR A 497 -17.11 -15.57 -23.09
N PRO A 498 -16.49 -15.63 -21.90
CA PRO A 498 -15.81 -14.47 -21.27
C PRO A 498 -14.46 -14.91 -20.70
N PRO A 499 -13.51 -14.05 -20.33
CA PRO A 499 -13.40 -12.60 -20.07
C PRO A 499 -12.52 -11.80 -21.07
N LEU A 500 -12.00 -12.35 -22.18
CA LEU A 500 -11.32 -11.52 -23.20
C LEU A 500 -12.26 -10.42 -23.72
N THR A 501 -13.54 -10.76 -23.93
CA THR A 501 -14.59 -9.81 -24.28
C THR A 501 -14.86 -8.74 -23.21
N LEU A 502 -14.65 -9.07 -21.92
CA LEU A 502 -14.80 -8.11 -20.81
C LEU A 502 -13.56 -7.24 -20.65
N ILE A 503 -12.37 -7.80 -20.88
CA ILE A 503 -11.10 -7.07 -20.97
C ILE A 503 -11.15 -6.08 -22.13
N LEU A 504 -11.67 -6.49 -23.30
CA LEU A 504 -11.88 -5.61 -24.45
C LEU A 504 -12.80 -4.43 -24.10
N LYS A 505 -13.94 -4.68 -23.44
CA LYS A 505 -14.84 -3.60 -22.98
C LYS A 505 -14.17 -2.61 -22.02
N MET A 506 -13.32 -3.12 -21.12
CA MET A 506 -12.54 -2.27 -20.20
C MET A 506 -11.47 -1.48 -20.96
N ALA A 507 -10.85 -2.08 -21.98
CA ALA A 507 -9.86 -1.44 -22.85
C ALA A 507 -10.48 -0.36 -23.75
N GLU A 508 -11.68 -0.60 -24.28
CA GLU A 508 -12.47 0.40 -25.01
C GLU A 508 -12.82 1.58 -24.09
N LEU A 509 -13.25 1.30 -22.86
CA LEU A 509 -13.55 2.33 -21.87
C LEU A 509 -12.29 3.14 -21.51
N SER A 510 -11.16 2.46 -21.29
CA SER A 510 -9.86 3.09 -21.07
C SER A 510 -9.51 4.05 -22.21
N THR A 511 -9.62 3.59 -23.46
CA THR A 511 -9.31 4.39 -24.65
C THR A 511 -10.25 5.57 -24.83
N HIS A 512 -11.54 5.40 -24.52
CA HIS A 512 -12.52 6.48 -24.53
C HIS A 512 -12.22 7.54 -23.45
N CYS A 513 -11.79 7.13 -22.26
CA CYS A 513 -11.34 8.07 -21.22
C CYS A 513 -10.10 8.87 -21.65
N MET A 514 -9.20 8.26 -22.43
CA MET A 514 -7.98 8.89 -22.94
C MET A 514 -8.16 9.65 -24.26
N ASN A 515 -9.40 10.03 -24.63
CA ASN A 515 -9.63 10.82 -25.83
C ASN A 515 -8.85 12.15 -25.80
N GLU A 516 -8.26 12.55 -26.93
CA GLU A 516 -7.53 13.82 -27.01
C GLU A 516 -8.43 15.02 -26.70
N ASP A 517 -9.68 14.98 -27.15
CA ASP A 517 -10.68 16.01 -26.88
C ASP A 517 -11.39 15.72 -25.54
N PRO A 518 -11.27 16.60 -24.53
CA PRO A 518 -11.91 16.41 -23.23
C PRO A 518 -13.44 16.29 -23.29
N THR A 519 -14.08 16.91 -24.29
CA THR A 519 -15.55 16.89 -24.44
C THR A 519 -16.06 15.51 -24.84
N ASN A 520 -15.23 14.73 -25.54
CA ASN A 520 -15.53 13.37 -25.96
C ASN A 520 -15.23 12.33 -24.88
N ARG A 521 -14.74 12.73 -23.70
CA ARG A 521 -14.50 11.78 -22.59
C ARG A 521 -15.79 11.58 -21.80
N PRO A 522 -16.11 10.34 -21.37
CA PRO A 522 -17.32 10.07 -20.60
C PRO A 522 -17.26 10.72 -19.21
N GLU A 523 -18.43 10.94 -18.61
CA GLU A 523 -18.51 11.33 -17.20
C GLU A 523 -18.18 10.15 -16.28
N MET A 524 -17.66 10.44 -15.08
CA MET A 524 -17.34 9.41 -14.09
C MET A 524 -18.53 8.51 -13.76
N ARG A 525 -19.75 9.06 -13.72
CA ARG A 525 -20.98 8.27 -13.54
C ARG A 525 -21.16 7.20 -14.61
N GLU A 526 -20.90 7.51 -15.87
CA GLU A 526 -21.00 6.55 -16.97
C GLU A 526 -19.91 5.48 -16.88
N ILE A 527 -18.70 5.89 -16.48
CA ILE A 527 -17.57 4.98 -16.25
C ILE A 527 -17.93 3.98 -15.14
N VAL A 528 -18.45 4.45 -14.00
CA VAL A 528 -18.89 3.60 -12.88
C VAL A 528 -19.97 2.61 -13.32
N GLN A 529 -20.95 3.05 -14.11
CA GLN A 529 -21.99 2.16 -14.65
C GLN A 529 -21.43 1.08 -15.58
N LYS A 530 -20.49 1.42 -16.47
CA LYS A 530 -19.85 0.47 -17.38
C LYS A 530 -18.98 -0.53 -16.61
N LEU A 531 -18.16 -0.06 -15.67
CA LEU A 531 -17.33 -0.93 -14.83
C LEU A 531 -18.18 -1.84 -13.92
N SER A 532 -19.30 -1.35 -13.39
CA SER A 532 -20.22 -2.18 -12.61
C SER A 532 -20.81 -3.31 -13.45
N LYS A 533 -21.14 -3.07 -14.72
CA LYS A 533 -21.59 -4.12 -15.65
C LYS A 533 -20.49 -5.13 -15.94
N ILE A 534 -19.27 -4.66 -16.20
CA ILE A 534 -18.09 -5.52 -16.44
C ILE A 534 -17.85 -6.43 -15.24
N LEU A 535 -17.85 -5.88 -14.02
CA LEU A 535 -17.67 -6.64 -12.79
C LEU A 535 -18.79 -7.67 -12.61
N MET A 536 -20.05 -7.28 -12.80
CA MET A 536 -21.18 -8.20 -12.63
C MET A 536 -21.13 -9.36 -13.62
N SER A 537 -20.85 -9.09 -14.90
CA SER A 537 -20.65 -10.14 -15.89
C SER A 537 -19.43 -11.03 -15.59
N SER A 538 -18.40 -10.48 -14.95
CA SER A 538 -17.22 -11.27 -14.51
C SER A 538 -17.58 -12.24 -13.39
N ILE A 539 -18.38 -11.79 -12.41
CA ILE A 539 -18.85 -12.62 -11.29
C ILE A 539 -19.81 -13.71 -11.78
N GLU A 540 -20.75 -13.36 -12.66
CA GLU A 540 -21.68 -14.33 -13.26
C GLU A 540 -20.92 -15.42 -14.04
N TRP A 541 -19.88 -15.03 -14.77
CA TRP A 541 -19.03 -15.98 -15.47
C TRP A 541 -18.27 -16.90 -14.50
N GLU A 542 -17.61 -16.35 -13.47
CA GLU A 542 -16.86 -17.17 -12.51
C GLU A 542 -17.78 -18.16 -11.77
N ALA A 543 -18.99 -17.74 -11.42
CA ALA A 543 -20.01 -18.61 -10.86
C ALA A 543 -20.45 -19.74 -11.81
N SER A 544 -20.44 -19.50 -13.12
CA SER A 544 -20.79 -20.50 -14.14
C SER A 544 -19.76 -21.62 -14.29
N LEU A 545 -18.52 -21.42 -13.82
CA LEU A 545 -17.43 -22.42 -13.89
C LEU A 545 -17.50 -23.51 -12.80
N GLY A 546 -18.51 -23.52 -11.95
CA GLY A 546 -18.74 -24.64 -11.02
C GLY A 546 -17.73 -24.74 -9.87
N GLY A 547 -17.34 -23.61 -9.27
CA GLY A 547 -16.86 -23.59 -7.88
C GLY A 547 -15.47 -24.18 -7.59
N SER A 548 -14.52 -24.10 -8.52
CA SER A 548 -13.09 -24.43 -8.24
C SER A 548 -12.20 -23.21 -7.97
N SER A 549 -12.74 -22.00 -8.02
CA SER A 549 -12.07 -20.79 -7.54
C SER A 549 -12.39 -20.57 -6.06
N GLN A 550 -11.38 -20.39 -5.21
CA GLN A 550 -11.55 -20.08 -3.79
C GLN A 550 -12.12 -18.66 -3.61
N VAL A 551 -13.39 -18.44 -3.96
CA VAL A 551 -14.10 -17.22 -3.56
C VAL A 551 -15.57 -17.57 -3.37
N PHE A 552 -15.95 -17.93 -2.14
CA PHE A 552 -17.19 -17.50 -1.48
C PHE A 552 -17.20 -18.03 -0.04
N THR A 553 -16.90 -17.17 0.92
CA THR A 553 -17.39 -17.34 2.30
C THR A 553 -17.81 -15.98 2.85
N ARG A 554 -18.89 -15.47 2.28
CA ARG A 554 -19.78 -14.54 2.97
C ARG A 554 -21.19 -14.85 2.52
N LEU A 555 -21.83 -15.80 3.20
CA LEU A 555 -23.28 -15.91 3.37
C LEU A 555 -23.56 -16.91 4.52
N PHE A 556 -24.14 -16.39 5.60
CA PHE A 556 -24.91 -17.02 6.70
C PHE A 556 -24.31 -18.16 7.54
N ASP A 557 -24.03 -17.84 8.81
CA ASP A 557 -24.63 -18.42 10.05
C ASP A 557 -23.72 -17.98 11.22
N GLY A 558 -24.19 -17.43 12.35
CA GLY A 558 -25.41 -17.75 13.07
C GLY A 558 -25.05 -18.45 14.38
N ARG A 559 -24.50 -17.71 15.36
CA ARG A 559 -24.72 -17.86 16.81
C ARG A 559 -24.00 -16.79 17.60
#